data_AF-A0A8T7C8N0-F1
#
_entry.id   AF-A0A8T7C8N0-F1
#
_cell.length_a   1.000
_cell.length_b   1.000
_cell.length_c   1.000
_cell.angle_alpha   90.00
_cell.angle_beta   90.00
_cell.angle_gamma   90.00
#
_symmetry.space_group_name_H-M   'P 1'
#
loop_
_entity.id
_entity.type
_entity.pdbx_description
1 polymer ?
#
loop_
_entity_poly.entity_id
_entity_poly.type
_entity_poly.pdbx_seq_one_letter_code
_entity_poly.pdbx_strand_id
1 'polypeptide(L)'
;MLPSLVTPFAAEGVAVSSSGSTKLHAINNYYAHGTDTTVRPAFFLRQPDGDQYSIYLSGNIDTLYRPSADPGDEWDVAHGWNESMQATAPVFDGSGITTATTSSVPQLVLQSAGAVSPQRDPVDARIISGILNNTGAVIDSPNEVGRYQLLPSTPAPTDSDGDGMPDEWEFANGLDADDPADGIDDRDADGYTEPEEFLNSLIG
;
A
#
# COMPACT_ATOMS: atom_id res chain seq x y z
N MET A 1 -6.19 -11.81 28.57
CA MET A 1 -6.34 -12.07 27.13
C MET A 1 -4.97 -11.90 26.51
N LEU A 2 -4.39 -12.96 25.96
CA LEU A 2 -3.18 -12.83 25.14
C LEU A 2 -3.61 -12.22 23.80
N PRO A 3 -2.86 -11.25 23.25
CA PRO A 3 -3.21 -10.66 21.96
C PRO A 3 -3.10 -11.72 20.87
N SER A 4 -4.14 -11.83 20.04
CA SER A 4 -4.10 -12.54 18.76
C SER A 4 -3.02 -11.88 17.90
N LEU A 5 -2.02 -12.64 17.50
CA LEU A 5 -0.94 -12.16 16.62
C LEU A 5 -1.36 -12.38 15.17
N VAL A 6 -1.60 -11.29 14.44
CA VAL A 6 -1.80 -11.29 12.99
C VAL A 6 -0.52 -10.73 12.37
N THR A 7 0.27 -11.58 11.74
CA THR A 7 1.53 -11.18 11.09
C THR A 7 1.36 -11.21 9.57
N PRO A 8 1.49 -10.06 8.86
CA PRO A 8 1.67 -10.05 7.43
C PRO A 8 3.12 -10.45 7.12
N PHE A 9 3.33 -11.57 6.43
CA PHE A 9 4.64 -11.92 5.91
C PHE A 9 4.66 -11.56 4.41
N ALA A 10 5.68 -10.83 3.96
CA ALA A 10 5.77 -10.37 2.56
C ALA A 10 5.83 -11.52 1.52
N ALA A 11 5.88 -12.79 1.95
CA ALA A 11 5.86 -13.99 1.11
C ALA A 11 4.84 -15.06 1.57
N GLU A 12 4.08 -14.79 2.64
CA GLU A 12 3.10 -15.72 3.20
C GLU A 12 1.81 -14.95 3.44
N GLY A 13 0.65 -15.49 3.06
CA GLY A 13 -0.64 -14.87 3.37
C GLY A 13 -0.83 -14.60 4.87
N VAL A 14 -2.05 -14.23 5.27
CA VAL A 14 -2.33 -13.96 6.68
C VAL A 14 -2.32 -15.27 7.47
N ALA A 15 -1.30 -15.46 8.31
CA ALA A 15 -1.24 -16.55 9.27
C ALA A 15 -1.99 -16.16 10.55
N VAL A 16 -2.98 -16.97 10.93
CA VAL A 16 -3.78 -16.77 12.14
C VAL A 16 -3.48 -17.91 13.10
N SER A 17 -2.91 -17.58 14.25
CA SER A 17 -2.64 -18.53 15.33
C SER A 17 -2.91 -17.89 16.68
N SER A 18 -3.46 -18.64 17.61
CA SER A 18 -3.79 -18.15 18.95
C SER A 18 -3.44 -19.17 20.05
N SER A 19 -3.69 -18.77 21.29
CA SER A 19 -3.76 -19.66 22.46
C SER A 19 -5.01 -19.29 23.27
N GLY A 20 -6.07 -18.90 22.55
CA GLY A 20 -7.29 -18.27 23.08
C GLY A 20 -8.31 -17.99 21.98
N SER A 21 -9.35 -17.20 22.27
CA SER A 21 -10.38 -16.88 21.28
C SER A 21 -9.88 -15.91 20.20
N THR A 22 -10.09 -16.24 18.93
CA THR A 22 -9.71 -15.43 17.77
C THR A 22 -10.93 -14.96 16.99
N LYS A 23 -10.98 -13.65 16.71
CA LYS A 23 -11.99 -13.02 15.87
C LYS A 23 -11.32 -12.31 14.70
N LEU A 24 -11.81 -12.54 13.48
CA LEU A 24 -11.33 -11.90 12.26
C LEU A 24 -12.51 -11.68 11.31
N HIS A 25 -12.52 -10.54 10.63
CA HIS A 25 -13.22 -10.45 9.35
C HIS A 25 -12.26 -10.00 8.25
N ALA A 26 -12.34 -10.63 7.08
CA ALA A 26 -11.61 -10.20 5.91
C ALA A 26 -12.63 -10.02 4.78
N ILE A 27 -12.78 -8.77 4.35
CA ILE A 27 -13.82 -8.38 3.41
C ILE A 27 -13.16 -7.68 2.23
N ASN A 28 -13.48 -8.15 1.02
CA ASN A 28 -13.07 -7.57 -0.25
C ASN A 28 -11.55 -7.44 -0.49
N ASN A 29 -10.73 -8.35 0.06
CA ASN A 29 -9.27 -8.33 -0.13
C ASN A 29 -8.85 -9.00 -1.45
N TYR A 30 -7.79 -8.48 -2.07
CA TYR A 30 -7.22 -9.04 -3.30
C TYR A 30 -5.81 -9.56 -3.05
N TYR A 31 -5.60 -10.86 -3.25
CA TYR A 31 -4.31 -11.53 -3.08
C TYR A 31 -3.78 -11.99 -4.43
N ALA A 32 -2.77 -11.27 -4.94
CA ALA A 32 -2.02 -11.65 -6.14
C ALA A 32 -0.76 -12.43 -5.79
N HIS A 33 -0.61 -13.58 -6.45
CA HIS A 33 0.56 -14.44 -6.31
C HIS A 33 1.63 -14.10 -7.33
N GLY A 34 2.84 -13.82 -6.86
CA GLY A 34 4.04 -13.70 -7.71
C GLY A 34 4.46 -15.05 -8.28
N THR A 35 5.31 -15.05 -9.32
CA THR A 35 5.77 -16.26 -10.02
C THR A 35 6.48 -17.28 -9.13
N ASP A 36 7.14 -16.83 -8.07
CA ASP A 36 7.85 -17.69 -7.12
C ASP A 36 6.93 -18.25 -6.02
N THR A 37 5.65 -17.86 -6.03
CA THR A 37 4.66 -18.35 -5.06
C THR A 37 4.09 -19.67 -5.55
N THR A 38 4.47 -20.77 -4.91
CA THR A 38 4.17 -22.11 -5.43
C THR A 38 2.90 -22.72 -4.84
N VAL A 39 2.62 -22.58 -3.54
CA VAL A 39 1.43 -23.18 -2.90
C VAL A 39 1.10 -22.50 -1.55
N ARG A 40 0.50 -21.31 -1.53
CA ARG A 40 0.10 -20.65 -0.27
C ARG A 40 -1.20 -19.86 -0.44
N PRO A 41 -2.29 -20.21 0.26
CA PRO A 41 -3.53 -19.44 0.18
C PRO A 41 -3.41 -18.13 0.94
N ALA A 42 -4.28 -17.18 0.60
CA ALA A 42 -4.40 -15.88 1.25
C ALA A 42 -4.49 -15.94 2.77
N PHE A 43 -5.17 -16.96 3.33
CA PHE A 43 -5.29 -17.15 4.78
C PHE A 43 -4.83 -18.55 5.21
N PHE A 44 -3.94 -18.59 6.19
CA PHE A 44 -3.51 -19.83 6.83
C PHE A 44 -3.99 -19.84 8.27
N LEU A 45 -5.00 -20.67 8.56
CA LEU A 45 -5.56 -20.82 9.90
C LEU A 45 -4.89 -22.01 10.58
N ARG A 46 -4.02 -21.73 11.55
CA ARG A 46 -3.40 -22.77 12.37
C ARG A 46 -4.35 -23.12 13.51
N GLN A 47 -4.51 -24.41 13.80
CA GLN A 47 -5.36 -24.93 14.89
C GLN A 47 -4.51 -25.27 16.13
N PRO A 48 -4.47 -24.44 17.18
CA PRO A 48 -4.12 -24.83 18.54
C PRO A 48 -5.32 -25.57 19.14
N ASP A 49 -5.06 -26.72 19.73
CA ASP A 49 -6.11 -27.50 20.40
C ASP A 49 -6.82 -26.66 21.48
N GLY A 50 -8.15 -26.52 21.37
CA GLY A 50 -8.99 -25.86 22.38
C GLY A 50 -9.39 -24.40 22.13
N ASP A 51 -9.03 -23.81 20.99
CA ASP A 51 -9.31 -22.40 20.68
C ASP A 51 -10.71 -22.16 20.07
N GLN A 52 -11.31 -21.00 20.39
CA GLN A 52 -12.57 -20.54 19.80
C GLN A 52 -12.31 -19.57 18.65
N TYR A 53 -12.70 -19.95 17.42
CA TYR A 53 -12.59 -19.09 16.24
C TYR A 53 -13.94 -18.49 15.86
N SER A 54 -13.92 -17.24 15.41
CA SER A 54 -15.06 -16.61 14.73
C SER A 54 -14.51 -15.78 13.58
N ILE A 55 -14.51 -16.36 12.39
CA ILE A 55 -13.86 -15.80 11.21
C ILE A 55 -14.91 -15.60 10.13
N TYR A 56 -15.02 -14.37 9.61
CA TYR A 56 -15.91 -14.02 8.52
C TYR A 56 -15.10 -13.64 7.28
N LEU A 57 -15.26 -14.40 6.19
CA LEU A 57 -14.63 -14.14 4.90
C LEU A 57 -15.72 -13.78 3.88
N SER A 58 -15.54 -12.69 3.14
CA SER A 58 -16.50 -12.28 2.10
C SER A 58 -15.85 -11.45 1.01
N GLY A 59 -16.15 -11.75 -0.26
CA GLY A 59 -15.69 -11.01 -1.42
C GLY A 59 -14.19 -11.09 -1.67
N ASN A 60 -13.44 -11.96 -0.98
CA ASN A 60 -11.98 -12.00 -1.15
C ASN A 60 -11.59 -12.73 -2.43
N ILE A 61 -10.59 -12.23 -3.15
CA ILE A 61 -10.02 -12.88 -4.34
C ILE A 61 -8.61 -13.36 -4.00
N ASP A 62 -8.33 -14.60 -4.37
CA ASP A 62 -6.98 -15.18 -4.36
C ASP A 62 -6.69 -15.67 -5.79
N THR A 63 -5.67 -15.13 -6.45
CA THR A 63 -5.44 -15.39 -7.88
C THR A 63 -5.11 -16.85 -8.19
N LEU A 64 -4.76 -17.69 -7.20
CA LEU A 64 -4.52 -19.12 -7.37
C LEU A 64 -5.72 -19.96 -6.95
N TYR A 65 -6.33 -19.66 -5.80
CA TYR A 65 -7.35 -20.54 -5.20
C TYR A 65 -8.79 -20.06 -5.43
N ARG A 66 -9.00 -18.76 -5.63
CA ARG A 66 -10.33 -18.16 -5.88
C ARG A 66 -10.19 -16.93 -6.80
N PRO A 67 -9.97 -17.12 -8.11
CA PRO A 67 -9.62 -16.03 -9.03
C PRO A 67 -10.78 -15.09 -9.37
N SER A 68 -12.02 -15.45 -9.03
CA SER A 68 -13.20 -14.60 -9.15
C SER A 68 -14.12 -14.75 -7.94
N ALA A 69 -14.93 -13.73 -7.67
CA ALA A 69 -15.92 -13.77 -6.59
C ALA A 69 -17.12 -14.71 -6.89
N ASP A 70 -17.23 -15.20 -8.13
CA ASP A 70 -18.30 -16.09 -8.60
C ASP A 70 -17.79 -16.92 -9.80
N PRO A 71 -18.02 -18.25 -9.86
CA PRO A 71 -18.49 -19.14 -8.81
C PRO A 71 -17.35 -19.58 -7.88
N GLY A 72 -17.62 -19.77 -6.58
CA GLY A 72 -16.64 -20.34 -5.63
C GLY A 72 -17.01 -20.11 -4.17
N ASP A 73 -16.50 -20.96 -3.28
CA ASP A 73 -16.66 -20.81 -1.83
C ASP A 73 -15.76 -19.66 -1.35
N GLU A 74 -16.28 -18.78 -0.48
CA GLU A 74 -15.48 -17.73 0.15
C GLU A 74 -14.30 -18.29 0.93
N TRP A 75 -14.38 -19.55 1.35
CA TRP A 75 -13.33 -20.24 2.09
C TRP A 75 -12.26 -20.91 1.22
N ASP A 76 -12.39 -20.87 -0.11
CA ASP A 76 -11.35 -21.35 -1.04
C ASP A 76 -10.04 -20.55 -0.88
N VAL A 77 -10.13 -19.31 -0.40
CA VAL A 77 -8.97 -18.44 -0.08
C VAL A 77 -8.24 -18.83 1.21
N ALA A 78 -8.73 -19.82 1.95
CA ALA A 78 -8.22 -20.19 3.27
C ALA A 78 -7.82 -21.67 3.35
N HIS A 79 -6.84 -21.97 4.20
CA HIS A 79 -6.41 -23.34 4.51
C HIS A 79 -6.30 -23.57 6.02
N GLY A 80 -6.41 -24.83 6.44
CA GLY A 80 -6.40 -25.23 7.85
C GLY A 80 -7.70 -24.92 8.61
N TRP A 81 -8.75 -24.52 7.89
CA TRP A 81 -10.05 -24.18 8.45
C TRP A 81 -10.95 -25.41 8.63
N ASN A 82 -11.98 -25.25 9.46
CA ASN A 82 -13.12 -26.16 9.53
C ASN A 82 -14.40 -25.35 9.78
N GLU A 83 -15.58 -25.95 9.59
CA GLU A 83 -16.87 -25.26 9.67
C GLU A 83 -17.11 -24.55 11.01
N SER A 84 -16.57 -25.06 12.13
CA SER A 84 -16.74 -24.45 13.45
C SER A 84 -16.03 -23.10 13.61
N MET A 85 -15.12 -22.76 12.69
CA MET A 85 -14.42 -21.49 12.68
C MET A 85 -15.22 -20.38 11.98
N GLN A 86 -16.22 -20.76 11.19
CA GLN A 86 -16.94 -19.83 10.34
C GLN A 86 -17.93 -19.00 11.16
N ALA A 87 -17.85 -17.68 11.03
CA ALA A 87 -18.89 -16.77 11.45
C ALA A 87 -19.82 -16.50 10.27
N THR A 88 -21.13 -16.44 10.52
CA THR A 88 -22.15 -16.14 9.48
C THR A 88 -22.32 -14.65 9.19
N ALA A 89 -21.66 -13.79 9.97
CA ALA A 89 -21.72 -12.34 9.87
C ALA A 89 -20.40 -11.72 10.34
N PRO A 90 -20.11 -10.46 9.96
CA PRO A 90 -18.97 -9.71 10.48
C PRO A 90 -18.88 -9.78 12.01
N VAL A 91 -17.67 -10.00 12.53
CA VAL A 91 -17.43 -10.22 13.97
C VAL A 91 -17.05 -8.94 14.73
N PHE A 92 -16.90 -7.83 14.01
CA PHE A 92 -16.70 -6.48 14.51
C PHE A 92 -17.65 -5.52 13.77
N ASP A 93 -17.99 -4.42 14.43
CA ASP A 93 -18.68 -3.31 13.76
C ASP A 93 -17.79 -2.76 12.63
N GLY A 94 -18.42 -2.37 11.53
CA GLY A 94 -17.70 -1.81 10.40
C GLY A 94 -17.01 -0.49 10.77
N SER A 95 -15.81 -0.26 10.23
CA SER A 95 -15.04 0.98 10.42
C SER A 95 -15.67 2.22 9.79
N GLY A 96 -16.82 2.08 9.10
CA GLY A 96 -17.45 3.14 8.30
C GLY A 96 -16.79 3.39 6.94
N ILE A 97 -15.76 2.60 6.59
CA ILE A 97 -15.06 2.72 5.32
C ILE A 97 -15.88 2.06 4.19
N THR A 98 -16.05 2.77 3.09
CA THR A 98 -16.61 2.19 1.86
C THR A 98 -15.53 1.39 1.16
N THR A 99 -15.74 0.10 0.95
CA THR A 99 -14.79 -0.77 0.25
C THR A 99 -15.08 -0.76 -1.25
N ALA A 100 -14.01 -0.79 -2.05
CA ALA A 100 -14.13 -1.02 -3.48
C ALA A 100 -14.54 -2.48 -3.76
N THR A 101 -15.04 -2.74 -4.97
CA THR A 101 -15.20 -4.12 -5.44
C THR A 101 -13.82 -4.75 -5.61
N THR A 102 -13.64 -5.98 -5.14
CA THR A 102 -12.32 -6.62 -5.07
C THR A 102 -11.64 -6.76 -6.43
N SER A 103 -12.43 -6.95 -7.49
CA SER A 103 -11.93 -7.00 -8.87
C SER A 103 -11.39 -5.65 -9.39
N SER A 104 -11.75 -4.53 -8.77
CA SER A 104 -11.27 -3.18 -9.13
C SER A 104 -10.03 -2.76 -8.33
N VAL A 105 -9.74 -3.44 -7.21
CA VAL A 105 -8.62 -3.11 -6.31
C VAL A 105 -7.28 -3.05 -7.06
N PRO A 106 -6.93 -3.99 -7.96
CA PRO A 106 -5.65 -3.91 -8.69
C PRO A 106 -5.51 -2.63 -9.50
N GLN A 107 -6.55 -2.23 -10.25
CA GLN A 107 -6.49 -1.02 -11.06
C GLN A 107 -6.43 0.23 -10.17
N LEU A 108 -7.21 0.29 -9.09
CA LEU A 108 -7.21 1.43 -8.16
C LEU A 108 -5.83 1.62 -7.53
N VAL A 109 -5.22 0.54 -7.04
CA VAL A 109 -3.87 0.59 -6.47
C VAL A 109 -2.86 1.00 -7.53
N LEU A 110 -2.88 0.40 -8.72
CA LEU A 110 -1.90 0.71 -9.78
C LEU A 110 -2.06 2.13 -10.35
N GLN A 111 -3.23 2.76 -10.24
CA GLN A 111 -3.43 4.14 -10.65
C GLN A 111 -2.81 5.14 -9.66
N SER A 112 -2.81 4.82 -8.37
CA SER A 112 -2.46 5.79 -7.32
C SER A 112 -1.20 5.42 -6.51
N ALA A 113 -0.65 4.23 -6.67
CA ALA A 113 0.50 3.79 -5.88
C ALA A 113 1.81 4.43 -6.36
N GLY A 114 2.58 4.95 -5.41
CA GLY A 114 3.92 5.53 -5.64
C GLY A 114 3.89 7.00 -6.08
N ALA A 115 5.03 7.49 -6.55
CA ALA A 115 5.15 8.84 -7.09
C ALA A 115 4.49 8.89 -8.48
N VAL A 116 3.24 9.36 -8.52
CA VAL A 116 2.44 9.43 -9.76
C VAL A 116 2.39 10.82 -10.39
N SER A 117 2.72 11.85 -9.61
CA SER A 117 2.85 13.24 -10.06
C SER A 117 4.33 13.60 -10.24
N PRO A 118 4.72 14.36 -11.28
CA PRO A 118 3.90 14.79 -12.42
C PRO A 118 3.68 13.69 -13.47
N GLN A 119 4.56 12.70 -13.54
CA GLN A 119 4.43 11.53 -14.41
C GLN A 119 5.28 10.38 -13.87
N ARG A 120 4.76 9.16 -14.01
CA ARG A 120 5.51 7.92 -13.76
C ARG A 120 6.72 7.81 -14.68
N ASP A 121 7.85 7.40 -14.13
CA ASP A 121 9.07 7.22 -14.89
C ASP A 121 9.13 5.81 -15.57
N PRO A 122 10.12 5.55 -16.43
CA PRO A 122 10.32 4.22 -17.03
C PRO A 122 10.46 3.05 -16.04
N VAL A 123 10.98 3.28 -14.83
CA VAL A 123 11.10 2.26 -13.78
C VAL A 123 9.74 1.97 -13.17
N ASP A 124 8.92 3.00 -12.90
CA ASP A 124 7.53 2.83 -12.47
C ASP A 124 6.73 2.03 -13.51
N ALA A 125 6.83 2.41 -14.78
CA ALA A 125 6.17 1.71 -15.88
C ALA A 125 6.59 0.24 -15.98
N ARG A 126 7.89 -0.04 -15.79
CA ARG A 126 8.41 -1.41 -15.73
C ARG A 126 7.81 -2.19 -14.55
N ILE A 127 7.75 -1.60 -13.36
CA ILE A 127 7.20 -2.26 -12.16
C ILE A 127 5.71 -2.55 -12.34
N ILE A 128 4.93 -1.59 -12.83
CA ILE A 128 3.48 -1.77 -13.11
C ILE A 128 3.28 -2.88 -14.13
N SER A 129 4.05 -2.87 -15.21
CA SER A 129 4.03 -3.94 -16.21
C SER A 129 4.37 -5.30 -15.59
N GLY A 130 5.34 -5.35 -14.68
CA GLY A 130 5.71 -6.55 -13.94
C GLY A 130 4.59 -7.08 -13.04
N ILE A 131 3.82 -6.19 -12.40
CA ILE A 131 2.65 -6.55 -11.60
C ILE A 131 1.52 -7.07 -12.49
N LEU A 132 1.18 -6.35 -13.57
CA LEU A 132 0.09 -6.70 -14.47
C LEU A 132 0.31 -8.01 -15.22
N ASN A 133 1.56 -8.27 -15.63
CA ASN A 133 1.92 -9.46 -16.39
C ASN A 133 2.43 -10.61 -15.51
N ASN A 134 2.48 -10.41 -14.19
CA ASN A 134 3.07 -11.35 -13.24
C ASN A 134 4.48 -11.82 -13.66
N THR A 135 5.39 -10.87 -13.88
CA THR A 135 6.78 -11.15 -14.28
C THR A 135 7.80 -10.57 -13.30
N GLY A 136 7.34 -10.11 -12.13
CA GLY A 136 8.22 -9.62 -11.07
C GLY A 136 9.07 -10.75 -10.49
N ALA A 137 10.34 -10.48 -10.23
CA ALA A 137 11.26 -11.40 -9.59
C ALA A 137 12.16 -10.62 -8.60
N VAL A 138 12.72 -11.33 -7.62
CA VAL A 138 13.78 -10.76 -6.78
C VAL A 138 15.02 -10.56 -7.65
N ILE A 139 15.55 -9.34 -7.62
CA ILE A 139 16.78 -9.00 -8.33
C ILE A 139 17.95 -8.97 -7.33
N ASP A 140 19.10 -9.45 -7.75
CA ASP A 140 20.35 -9.37 -6.99
C ASP A 140 21.12 -8.07 -7.32
N SER A 141 20.76 -7.41 -8.43
CA SER A 141 21.38 -6.19 -8.90
C SER A 141 20.44 -5.32 -9.74
N PRO A 142 20.52 -3.97 -9.60
CA PRO A 142 19.84 -3.05 -10.51
C PRO A 142 20.18 -3.28 -12.00
N ASN A 143 21.35 -3.87 -12.29
CA ASN A 143 21.79 -4.15 -13.67
C ASN A 143 20.86 -5.12 -14.40
N GLU A 144 20.15 -6.00 -13.68
CA GLU A 144 19.24 -6.99 -14.26
C GLU A 144 17.98 -6.36 -14.86
N VAL A 145 17.69 -5.12 -14.48
CA VAL A 145 16.45 -4.43 -14.84
C VAL A 145 16.69 -3.06 -15.46
N GLY A 146 17.91 -2.80 -15.94
CA GLY A 146 18.25 -1.59 -16.69
C GLY A 146 18.95 -0.48 -15.91
N ARG A 147 19.41 -0.76 -14.67
CA ARG A 147 20.11 0.17 -13.76
C ARG A 147 19.22 1.31 -13.25
N TYR A 148 19.80 2.18 -12.41
CA TYR A 148 19.17 3.44 -12.04
C TYR A 148 19.13 4.37 -13.24
N GLN A 149 18.01 5.08 -13.39
CA GLN A 149 17.88 6.10 -14.42
C GLN A 149 18.83 7.25 -14.13
N LEU A 150 19.46 7.76 -15.19
CA LEU A 150 20.12 9.06 -15.12
C LEU A 150 19.03 10.12 -15.29
N LEU A 151 18.66 10.77 -14.19
CA LEU A 151 17.71 11.88 -14.26
C LEU A 151 18.41 13.10 -14.85
N PRO A 152 17.94 13.65 -15.97
CA PRO A 152 18.47 14.91 -16.48
C PRO A 152 18.17 16.00 -15.45
N SER A 153 19.21 16.70 -15.01
CA SER A 153 19.10 17.81 -14.07
C SER A 153 19.38 19.11 -14.81
N THR A 154 18.55 20.11 -14.59
CA THR A 154 18.84 21.50 -14.94
C THR A 154 19.56 22.17 -13.78
N PRO A 155 20.26 23.29 -14.00
CA PRO A 155 20.74 24.12 -12.89
C PRO A 155 19.58 24.40 -11.92
N ALA A 156 19.85 24.26 -10.63
CA ALA A 156 18.88 24.68 -9.61
C ALA A 156 18.60 26.18 -9.77
N PRO A 157 17.36 26.63 -9.53
CA PRO A 157 17.05 28.05 -9.37
C PRO A 157 17.98 28.69 -8.33
N THR A 158 18.17 30.01 -8.43
CA THR A 158 18.89 30.77 -7.41
C THR A 158 18.06 30.79 -6.13
N ASP A 159 18.74 30.55 -5.01
CA ASP A 159 18.28 30.56 -3.62
C ASP A 159 19.40 31.32 -2.88
N SER A 160 19.18 32.62 -2.66
CA SER A 160 20.21 33.57 -2.26
C SER A 160 20.55 33.48 -0.77
N ASP A 161 19.58 33.12 0.06
CA ASP A 161 19.74 33.00 1.52
C ASP A 161 19.91 31.55 2.02
N GLY A 162 19.62 30.57 1.16
CA GLY A 162 19.85 29.15 1.39
C GLY A 162 18.78 28.48 2.23
N ASP A 163 17.56 29.01 2.26
CA ASP A 163 16.46 28.50 3.08
C ASP A 163 15.69 27.34 2.41
N GLY A 164 15.97 27.07 1.14
CA GLY A 164 15.39 25.99 0.34
C GLY A 164 14.29 26.42 -0.62
N MET A 165 14.01 27.74 -0.73
CA MET A 165 13.07 28.32 -1.68
C MET A 165 13.82 29.11 -2.77
N PRO A 166 13.32 29.13 -4.03
CA PRO A 166 13.89 29.99 -5.06
C PRO A 166 13.52 31.46 -4.87
N ASP A 167 14.48 32.37 -5.13
CA ASP A 167 14.25 33.83 -5.08
C ASP A 167 12.98 34.25 -5.85
N GLU A 168 12.76 33.66 -7.04
CA GLU A 168 11.60 33.97 -7.88
C GLU A 168 10.26 33.58 -7.22
N TRP A 169 10.24 32.49 -6.45
CA TRP A 169 9.04 32.04 -5.72
C TRP A 169 8.80 32.93 -4.49
N GLU A 170 9.87 33.26 -3.77
CA GLU A 170 9.81 34.16 -2.62
C GLU A 170 9.27 35.53 -2.99
N PHE A 171 9.79 36.14 -4.07
CA PHE A 171 9.26 37.41 -4.57
C PHE A 171 7.79 37.33 -5.01
N ALA A 172 7.36 36.18 -5.54
CA ALA A 172 5.98 35.97 -5.96
C ALA A 172 5.01 35.84 -4.76
N ASN A 173 5.49 35.33 -3.63
CA ASN A 173 4.72 35.14 -2.39
C ASN A 173 4.97 36.24 -1.34
N GLY A 174 5.85 37.19 -1.64
CA GLY A 174 6.10 38.38 -0.82
C GLY A 174 7.04 38.14 0.36
N LEU A 175 7.97 37.19 0.21
CA LEU A 175 9.12 36.94 1.08
C LEU A 175 10.35 37.76 0.64
N ASP A 176 11.38 37.78 1.48
CA ASP A 176 12.65 38.46 1.24
C ASP A 176 13.78 37.44 0.99
N ALA A 177 14.17 37.28 -0.28
CA ALA A 177 15.18 36.30 -0.74
C ALA A 177 16.60 36.48 -0.14
N ASP A 178 16.82 37.51 0.68
CA ASP A 178 18.06 37.74 1.42
C ASP A 178 17.91 37.46 2.94
N ASP A 179 16.73 37.07 3.44
CA ASP A 179 16.42 36.82 4.86
C ASP A 179 15.97 35.38 5.16
N PRO A 180 16.92 34.47 5.51
CA PRO A 180 16.61 33.05 5.70
C PRO A 180 15.75 32.75 6.94
N ALA A 181 15.36 33.77 7.69
CA ALA A 181 14.51 33.64 8.86
C ALA A 181 13.01 33.68 8.51
N ASP A 182 12.61 34.21 7.35
CA ASP A 182 11.20 34.29 6.98
C ASP A 182 10.67 32.97 6.40
N GLY A 183 11.54 32.09 5.88
CA GLY A 183 11.16 30.76 5.44
C GLY A 183 10.58 29.86 6.55
N ILE A 184 10.98 30.04 7.82
CA ILE A 184 10.38 29.23 8.92
C ILE A 184 9.06 29.81 9.44
N ASP A 185 8.60 30.93 8.90
CA ASP A 185 7.32 31.50 9.30
C ASP A 185 6.15 30.70 8.70
N ASP A 186 5.00 30.83 9.33
CA ASP A 186 3.70 30.33 8.91
C ASP A 186 2.79 31.57 8.83
N ARG A 187 2.86 32.29 7.71
CA ARG A 187 2.29 33.64 7.59
C ARG A 187 0.77 33.64 7.53
N ASP A 188 0.15 32.53 7.15
CA ASP A 188 -1.30 32.37 7.07
C ASP A 188 -1.90 31.57 8.25
N ALA A 189 -1.04 31.02 9.11
CA ALA A 189 -1.36 30.29 10.34
C ALA A 189 -2.15 28.99 10.11
N ASP A 190 -1.90 28.31 8.99
CA ASP A 190 -2.54 27.04 8.64
C ASP A 190 -1.78 25.80 9.15
N GLY A 191 -0.55 25.99 9.64
CA GLY A 191 0.31 24.96 10.21
C GLY A 191 1.42 24.47 9.28
N TYR A 192 1.62 25.08 8.11
CA TYR A 192 2.72 24.80 7.19
C TYR A 192 3.69 25.98 7.09
N THR A 193 4.99 25.69 7.00
CA THR A 193 6.02 26.72 6.75
C THR A 193 6.15 27.04 5.26
N GLU A 194 6.74 28.17 4.92
CA GLU A 194 6.91 28.63 3.53
C GLU A 194 7.65 27.59 2.64
N PRO A 195 8.73 26.89 3.07
CA PRO A 195 9.32 25.79 2.29
C PRO A 195 8.37 24.61 2.07
N GLU A 196 7.47 24.32 3.01
CA GLU A 196 6.47 23.27 2.86
C GLU A 196 5.41 23.68 1.82
N GLU A 197 4.99 24.94 1.85
CA GLU A 197 4.14 25.54 0.82
C GLU A 197 4.81 25.49 -0.56
N PHE A 198 6.08 25.90 -0.64
CA PHE A 198 6.87 25.84 -1.86
C PHE A 198 6.92 24.41 -2.40
N LEU A 199 7.31 23.43 -1.58
CA LEU A 199 7.36 22.02 -1.97
C LEU A 199 6.01 21.50 -2.45
N ASN A 200 4.91 21.89 -1.80
CA ASN A 200 3.57 21.53 -2.21
C ASN A 200 3.15 22.20 -3.53
N SER A 201 3.60 23.43 -3.80
CA SER A 201 3.36 24.14 -5.06
C SER A 201 3.99 23.45 -6.27
N LEU A 202 5.03 22.62 -6.05
CA LEU A 202 5.71 21.87 -7.11
C LEU A 202 4.90 20.68 -7.64
N ILE A 203 3.91 20.18 -6.88
CA ILE A 203 3.26 18.88 -7.16
C ILE A 203 1.85 18.95 -7.76
N GLY A 204 1.23 20.13 -7.83
CA GLY A 204 0.05 20.45 -8.67
C GLY A 204 -1.27 19.75 -8.32
#